data_AF-A0ABD6F6E3-F1
#
_entry.id   AF-A0ABD6F6E3-F1
#
_cell.length_a   1.000
_cell.length_b   1.000
_cell.length_c   1.000
_cell.angle_alpha   90.00
_cell.angle_beta   90.00
_cell.angle_gamma   90.00
#
_symmetry.space_group_name_H-M   'P 1'
#
loop_
_entity.id
_entity.type
_entity.pdbx_description
1 polymer ?
#
loop_
_entity_poly.entity_id
_entity_poly.type
_entity_poly.pdbx_seq_one_letter_code
_entity_poly.pdbx_strand_id
1 'polypeptide(L)'
;MSALPDLATRLQRLAPARSFASNDARSAELEALMARVARLRGRAREIARMRPRLDVASLGGRWVGEHLLCVERRYPLVCRHGDVPLRRLAQLRHDRGGLLGIEHALDPRRIVFLDTETNGLSGGSGTLAFMLGLAKLEEELLVVRQYVLTRYSAEAAMLDRLAEELHGAAHVVTYNGKRFDVPLLQTRLRLHGRGDPFAALPHIDLLHALRRARRHRPELGVLADCRLQTAEARLLRLERRDDLPGSEIPRAWERLLRDEDASLLAQALEHNRLDLLSLAALLPALGDLAGTLLGAPAA
;
A
#
# COMPACT_ATOMS: atom_id res chain seq x y z
N MET A 1 -44.99 -1.13 26.49
CA MET A 1 -46.12 -0.39 25.87
C MET A 1 -46.04 1.07 26.29
N SER A 2 -45.48 1.92 25.42
CA SER A 2 -45.42 3.40 25.47
C SER A 2 -44.39 3.79 24.39
N ALA A 3 -44.81 3.91 23.13
CA ALA A 3 -45.17 5.17 22.47
C ALA A 3 -43.97 6.09 22.16
N LEU A 4 -43.08 5.64 21.26
CA LEU A 4 -42.36 6.57 20.38
C LEU A 4 -43.33 6.96 19.25
N PRO A 5 -43.65 8.25 19.04
CA PRO A 5 -44.53 8.65 17.96
C PRO A 5 -43.86 8.33 16.62
N ASP A 6 -44.63 7.67 15.75
CA ASP A 6 -44.28 7.34 14.37
C ASP A 6 -43.67 8.55 13.66
N LEU A 7 -42.47 8.37 13.11
CA LEU A 7 -41.71 9.36 12.36
C LEU A 7 -42.54 9.97 11.22
N ALA A 8 -43.49 9.19 10.68
CA ALA A 8 -44.45 9.64 9.67
C ALA A 8 -45.37 10.77 10.18
N THR A 9 -45.76 10.74 11.46
CA THR A 9 -46.62 11.76 12.06
C THR A 9 -45.88 13.08 12.29
N ARG A 10 -44.57 13.05 12.53
CA ARG A 10 -43.73 14.26 12.66
C ARG A 10 -43.44 14.91 11.31
N LEU A 11 -43.24 14.13 10.26
CA LEU A 11 -43.00 14.65 8.90
C LEU A 11 -44.24 15.34 8.30
N GLN A 12 -45.45 14.90 8.66
CA GLN A 12 -46.69 15.53 8.21
C GLN A 12 -46.95 16.93 8.80
N ARG A 13 -46.35 17.28 9.96
CA ARG A 13 -46.56 18.59 10.61
C ARG A 13 -45.61 19.70 10.12
N LEU A 14 -44.55 19.36 9.40
CA LEU A 14 -43.56 20.32 8.88
C LEU A 14 -43.75 20.68 7.40
N ALA A 15 -44.72 20.06 6.72
CA ALA A 15 -45.05 20.40 5.34
C ALA A 15 -46.03 21.59 5.32
N PRO A 16 -45.71 22.72 4.67
CA PRO A 16 -46.69 23.77 4.47
C PRO A 16 -47.84 23.21 3.62
N ALA A 17 -49.08 23.54 3.98
CA ALA A 17 -50.28 23.13 3.28
C ALA A 17 -50.19 23.51 1.79
N ARG A 18 -49.78 22.55 0.97
CA ARG A 18 -49.82 22.62 -0.48
C ARG A 18 -50.86 21.61 -0.95
N SER A 19 -51.91 22.15 -1.56
CA SER A 19 -52.83 21.56 -2.54
C SER A 19 -52.80 20.03 -2.69
N PHE A 20 -53.95 19.39 -2.46
CA PHE A 20 -54.19 17.98 -2.77
C PHE A 20 -54.05 17.72 -4.27
N ALA A 21 -52.82 17.41 -4.72
CA ALA A 21 -52.60 16.72 -5.99
C ALA A 21 -53.22 15.31 -5.89
N SER A 22 -53.90 14.86 -6.95
CA SER A 22 -54.50 13.52 -7.02
C SER A 22 -53.46 12.42 -6.78
N ASN A 23 -53.89 11.27 -6.27
CA ASN A 23 -53.01 10.12 -6.00
C ASN A 23 -52.25 9.67 -7.27
N ASP A 24 -52.86 9.87 -8.44
CA ASP A 24 -52.26 9.61 -9.75
C ASP A 24 -51.14 10.61 -10.09
N ALA A 25 -51.30 11.89 -9.76
CA ALA A 25 -50.27 12.91 -10.00
C ALA A 25 -49.02 12.66 -9.12
N ARG A 26 -49.22 12.23 -7.87
CA ARG A 26 -48.11 11.83 -6.97
C ARG A 26 -47.43 10.55 -7.44
N SER A 27 -48.19 9.58 -7.97
CA SER A 27 -47.63 8.34 -8.53
C SER A 27 -46.81 8.61 -9.79
N ALA A 28 -47.30 9.46 -10.69
CA ALA A 28 -46.56 9.88 -11.88
C ALA A 28 -45.27 10.66 -11.53
N GLU A 29 -45.30 11.52 -10.51
CA GLU A 29 -44.12 12.25 -10.03
C GLU A 29 -43.08 11.31 -9.41
N LEU A 30 -43.53 10.30 -8.64
CA LEU A 30 -42.65 9.27 -8.07
C LEU A 30 -42.02 8.40 -9.17
N GLU A 31 -42.77 7.98 -10.18
CA GLU A 31 -42.25 7.23 -11.33
C GLU A 31 -41.23 8.05 -12.12
N ALA A 32 -41.50 9.33 -12.36
CA ALA A 32 -40.57 10.23 -13.04
C ALA A 32 -39.27 10.42 -12.24
N LEU A 33 -39.36 10.52 -10.90
CA LEU A 33 -38.20 10.59 -10.02
C LEU A 33 -37.40 9.28 -10.05
N MET A 34 -38.05 8.12 -9.96
CA MET A 34 -37.40 6.82 -10.05
C MET A 34 -36.70 6.61 -11.39
N ALA A 35 -37.33 7.00 -12.51
CA ALA A 35 -36.72 6.95 -13.84
C ALA A 35 -35.51 7.89 -13.94
N ARG A 36 -35.56 9.08 -13.32
CA ARG A 36 -34.42 10.00 -13.23
C ARG A 36 -33.27 9.41 -12.41
N VAL A 37 -33.55 8.82 -11.25
CA VAL A 37 -32.55 8.13 -10.42
C VAL A 37 -31.93 6.95 -11.18
N ALA A 38 -32.73 6.16 -11.90
CA ALA A 38 -32.25 5.05 -12.71
C ALA A 38 -31.31 5.52 -13.84
N ARG A 39 -31.67 6.61 -14.55
CA ARG A 39 -30.79 7.24 -15.56
C ARG A 39 -29.49 7.76 -14.97
N LEU A 40 -29.56 8.45 -13.82
CA LEU A 40 -28.36 8.95 -13.14
C LEU A 40 -27.46 7.81 -12.68
N ARG A 41 -28.03 6.71 -12.15
CA ARG A 41 -27.29 5.49 -11.81
C ARG A 41 -26.70 4.82 -13.06
N GLY A 42 -27.42 4.79 -14.18
CA GLY A 42 -26.93 4.27 -15.45
C GLY A 42 -25.73 5.05 -15.96
N ARG A 43 -25.84 6.39 -16.01
CA ARG A 43 -24.75 7.28 -16.40
C ARG A 43 -23.56 7.23 -15.45
N ALA A 44 -23.81 7.11 -14.14
CA ALA A 44 -22.75 6.93 -13.15
C ALA A 44 -22.01 5.59 -13.34
N ARG A 45 -22.73 4.50 -13.67
CA ARG A 45 -22.11 3.21 -14.00
C ARG A 45 -21.31 3.27 -15.30
N GLU A 46 -21.79 4.00 -16.29
CA GLU A 46 -21.08 4.20 -17.57
C GLU A 46 -19.76 4.96 -17.35
N ILE A 47 -19.81 6.08 -16.63
CA ILE A 47 -18.61 6.84 -16.22
C ILE A 47 -17.69 5.99 -15.35
N ALA A 48 -18.25 5.22 -14.41
CA ALA A 48 -17.46 4.35 -13.55
C ALA A 48 -16.65 3.35 -14.36
N ARG A 49 -17.18 2.79 -15.45
CA ARG A 49 -16.50 1.82 -16.34
C ARG A 49 -15.44 2.43 -17.26
N MET A 50 -15.48 3.75 -17.49
CA MET A 50 -14.50 4.40 -18.36
C MET A 50 -13.14 4.38 -17.68
N ARG A 51 -12.15 3.76 -18.33
CA ARG A 51 -10.75 3.78 -17.90
C ARG A 51 -10.14 5.15 -18.16
N PRO A 52 -9.21 5.62 -17.30
CA PRO A 52 -8.52 6.88 -17.55
C PRO A 52 -7.75 6.82 -18.87
N ARG A 53 -7.47 7.98 -19.46
CA ARG A 53 -6.57 8.10 -20.61
C ARG A 53 -5.12 7.95 -20.15
N LEU A 54 -4.78 6.74 -19.70
CA LEU A 54 -3.46 6.38 -19.23
C LEU A 54 -2.81 5.44 -20.24
N ASP A 55 -1.64 5.83 -20.75
CA ASP A 55 -0.79 4.91 -21.49
C ASP A 55 -0.12 3.93 -20.51
N VAL A 56 -0.85 2.87 -20.22
CA VAL A 56 -0.40 1.82 -19.31
C VAL A 56 0.84 1.10 -19.84
N ALA A 57 1.04 1.05 -21.17
CA ALA A 57 2.17 0.37 -21.78
C ALA A 57 3.49 1.12 -21.54
N SER A 58 3.50 2.46 -21.60
CA SER A 58 4.72 3.25 -21.30
C SER A 58 5.16 3.13 -19.84
N LEU A 59 4.23 2.90 -18.92
CA LEU A 59 4.56 2.56 -17.52
C LEU A 59 5.07 1.12 -17.36
N GLY A 60 4.95 0.28 -18.39
CA GLY A 60 5.20 -1.16 -18.32
C GLY A 60 4.17 -1.91 -17.47
N GLY A 61 2.95 -1.37 -17.40
CA GLY A 61 1.87 -1.92 -16.62
C GLY A 61 0.88 -2.75 -17.43
N ARG A 62 -0.06 -3.37 -16.72
CA ARG A 62 -1.22 -4.08 -17.27
C ARG A 62 -2.43 -3.91 -16.35
N TRP A 63 -3.62 -3.98 -16.92
CA TRP A 63 -4.86 -4.00 -16.13
C TRP A 63 -5.08 -5.39 -15.53
N VAL A 64 -5.29 -5.47 -14.22
CA VAL A 64 -5.54 -6.74 -13.49
C VAL A 64 -6.92 -6.79 -12.82
N GLY A 65 -7.75 -5.80 -13.11
CA GLY A 65 -9.13 -5.65 -12.66
C GLY A 65 -9.76 -4.41 -13.28
N GLU A 66 -11.03 -4.15 -12.97
CA GLU A 66 -11.68 -2.89 -13.32
C GLU A 66 -11.00 -1.76 -12.52
N HIS A 67 -10.37 -0.80 -13.21
CA HIS A 67 -9.65 0.33 -12.61
C HIS A 67 -8.44 -0.02 -11.73
N LEU A 68 -7.92 -1.25 -11.79
CA LEU A 68 -6.71 -1.67 -11.09
C LEU A 68 -5.56 -1.92 -12.07
N LEU A 69 -4.54 -1.06 -11.99
CA LEU A 69 -3.29 -1.19 -12.73
C LEU A 69 -2.29 -2.03 -11.93
N CYS A 70 -1.52 -2.87 -12.59
CA CYS A 70 -0.36 -3.56 -12.03
C CYS A 70 0.87 -3.24 -12.88
N VAL A 71 1.91 -2.69 -12.26
CA VAL A 71 3.24 -2.50 -12.85
C VAL A 71 4.17 -3.53 -12.22
N GLU A 72 4.84 -4.33 -13.06
CA GLU A 72 5.70 -5.42 -12.60
C GLU A 72 7.11 -5.23 -13.15
N ARG A 73 8.10 -5.34 -12.27
CA ARG A 73 9.53 -5.26 -12.61
C ARG A 73 10.25 -6.46 -11.99
N ARG A 74 11.13 -7.08 -12.76
CA ARG A 74 11.93 -8.24 -12.34
C ARG A 74 13.39 -7.84 -12.29
N TYR A 75 14.06 -8.14 -11.18
CA TYR A 75 15.47 -7.85 -10.97
C TYR A 75 16.24 -9.15 -10.77
N PRO A 76 17.17 -9.49 -11.67
CA PRO A 76 18.13 -10.55 -11.43
C PRO A 76 18.86 -10.33 -10.10
N LEU A 77 19.07 -11.40 -9.32
CA LEU A 77 19.76 -11.29 -8.03
C LEU A 77 21.21 -10.79 -8.12
N VAL A 78 21.80 -10.83 -9.32
CA VAL A 78 23.12 -10.23 -9.59
C VAL A 78 23.11 -8.70 -9.55
N CYS A 79 21.94 -8.07 -9.72
CA CYS A 79 21.79 -6.63 -9.62
C CYS A 79 22.13 -6.13 -8.21
N ARG A 80 22.60 -4.88 -8.14
CA ARG A 80 22.92 -4.19 -6.89
C ARG A 80 21.93 -3.08 -6.64
N HIS A 81 21.65 -2.83 -5.37
CA HIS A 81 20.91 -1.67 -4.90
C HIS A 81 21.82 -0.92 -3.92
N GLY A 82 22.34 0.24 -4.37
CA GLY A 82 23.56 0.80 -3.80
C GLY A 82 24.73 -0.19 -3.92
N ASP A 83 25.45 -0.39 -2.83
CA ASP A 83 26.57 -1.33 -2.75
C ASP A 83 26.14 -2.77 -2.47
N VAL A 84 24.86 -3.03 -2.16
CA VAL A 84 24.41 -4.37 -1.75
C VAL A 84 23.86 -5.15 -2.96
N PRO A 85 24.44 -6.32 -3.31
CA PRO A 85 23.86 -7.17 -4.34
C PRO A 85 22.61 -7.88 -3.81
N LEU A 86 21.53 -7.92 -4.60
CA LEU A 86 20.24 -8.48 -4.18
C LEU A 86 20.33 -9.96 -3.82
N ARG A 87 21.29 -10.72 -4.38
CA ARG A 87 21.59 -12.11 -4.00
C ARG A 87 21.84 -12.31 -2.50
N ARG A 88 22.22 -11.26 -1.76
CA ARG A 88 22.35 -11.31 -0.29
C ARG A 88 21.04 -11.70 0.38
N LEU A 89 19.90 -11.27 -0.16
CA LEU A 89 18.58 -11.68 0.33
C LEU A 89 18.41 -13.20 0.24
N ALA A 90 18.75 -13.79 -0.91
CA ALA A 90 18.64 -15.24 -1.12
C ALA A 90 19.61 -16.06 -0.26
N GLN A 91 20.61 -15.43 0.36
CA GLN A 91 21.58 -16.04 1.27
C GLN A 91 21.21 -15.86 2.75
N LEU A 92 20.20 -15.03 3.06
CA LEU A 92 19.74 -14.83 4.42
C LEU A 92 19.12 -16.12 4.94
N ARG A 93 19.63 -16.63 6.06
CA ARG A 93 19.11 -17.86 6.71
C ARG A 93 18.65 -17.61 8.14
N HIS A 94 19.32 -16.72 8.86
CA HIS A 94 19.03 -16.41 10.25
C HIS A 94 19.34 -14.95 10.57
N ASP A 95 18.65 -14.40 11.57
CA ASP A 95 18.99 -13.13 12.21
C ASP A 95 20.18 -13.36 13.15
N ARG A 96 21.38 -13.42 12.59
CA ARG A 96 22.61 -13.53 13.35
C ARG A 96 22.67 -12.32 14.28
N GLY A 97 22.43 -12.44 15.59
CA GLY A 97 22.52 -11.29 16.51
C GLY A 97 21.19 -10.67 16.97
N GLY A 98 20.05 -11.16 16.52
CA GLY A 98 18.74 -10.84 17.11
C GLY A 98 18.23 -9.41 16.86
N LEU A 99 18.78 -8.66 15.91
CA LEU A 99 18.33 -7.28 15.65
C LEU A 99 17.00 -7.24 14.91
N LEU A 100 16.76 -8.20 14.02
CA LEU A 100 15.52 -8.35 13.27
C LEU A 100 14.41 -8.95 14.14
N GLY A 101 14.76 -9.54 15.30
CA GLY A 101 13.82 -10.18 16.22
C GLY A 101 13.29 -11.50 15.68
N ILE A 102 14.11 -12.21 14.91
CA ILE A 102 13.70 -13.45 14.23
C ILE A 102 14.29 -14.62 15.01
N GLU A 103 13.41 -15.41 15.63
CA GLU A 103 13.80 -16.54 16.48
C GLU A 103 14.08 -17.82 15.66
N HIS A 104 13.58 -17.89 14.42
CA HIS A 104 13.61 -19.08 13.58
C HIS A 104 14.37 -18.85 12.26
N ALA A 105 14.69 -19.93 11.56
CA ALA A 105 15.24 -19.84 10.21
C ALA A 105 14.28 -19.09 9.27
N LEU A 106 14.82 -18.18 8.48
CA LEU A 106 14.10 -17.51 7.41
C LEU A 106 14.21 -18.33 6.12
N ASP A 107 13.08 -18.50 5.46
CA ASP A 107 13.05 -18.79 4.04
C ASP A 107 12.84 -17.48 3.27
N PRO A 108 13.87 -16.95 2.58
CA PRO A 108 13.75 -15.71 1.81
C PRO A 108 12.66 -15.75 0.74
N ARG A 109 12.27 -16.93 0.25
CA ARG A 109 11.21 -17.10 -0.75
C ARG A 109 9.81 -16.92 -0.16
N ARG A 110 9.69 -16.95 1.17
CA ARG A 110 8.44 -16.75 1.91
C ARG A 110 8.39 -15.40 2.61
N ILE A 111 9.25 -14.46 2.20
CA ILE A 111 9.23 -13.07 2.67
C ILE A 111 8.50 -12.21 1.64
N VAL A 112 7.58 -11.38 2.13
CA VAL A 112 6.93 -10.34 1.33
C VAL A 112 7.37 -8.97 1.86
N PHE A 113 8.03 -8.19 1.03
CA PHE A 113 8.29 -6.78 1.32
C PHE A 113 7.07 -5.96 0.93
N LEU A 114 6.67 -5.03 1.77
CA LEU A 114 5.46 -4.23 1.57
C LEU A 114 5.74 -2.76 1.87
N ASP A 115 5.24 -1.91 1.00
CA ASP A 115 5.23 -0.45 1.14
C ASP A 115 3.98 0.12 0.46
N THR A 116 3.39 1.19 1.01
CA THR A 116 2.18 1.80 0.44
C THR A 116 2.32 3.29 0.21
N GLU A 117 1.70 3.76 -0.87
CA GLU A 117 1.46 5.19 -1.07
C GLU A 117 0.01 5.53 -0.78
N THR A 118 -0.19 6.57 0.01
CA THR A 118 -1.51 6.94 0.54
C THR A 118 -1.96 8.29 0.03
N ASN A 119 -3.27 8.50 -0.02
CA ASN A 119 -3.85 9.79 -0.42
C ASN A 119 -3.86 10.84 0.71
N GLY A 120 -3.21 10.58 1.84
CA GLY A 120 -3.14 11.52 2.96
C GLY A 120 -2.55 10.92 4.23
N LEU A 121 -1.95 11.76 5.06
CA LEU A 121 -1.18 11.34 6.25
C LEU A 121 -2.03 11.18 7.52
N SER A 122 -3.31 11.54 7.48
CA SER A 122 -4.16 11.71 8.67
C SER A 122 -4.73 10.41 9.25
N GLY A 123 -4.52 9.26 8.60
CA GLY A 123 -4.88 7.92 9.11
C GLY A 123 -6.36 7.69 9.41
N GLY A 124 -7.25 8.59 8.99
CA GLY A 124 -8.69 8.48 9.18
C GLY A 124 -9.33 7.50 8.18
N SER A 125 -10.62 7.21 8.33
CA SER A 125 -11.37 6.33 7.42
C SER A 125 -11.45 6.80 5.96
N GLY A 126 -11.08 8.07 5.69
CA GLY A 126 -10.94 8.62 4.34
C GLY A 126 -9.57 8.38 3.70
N THR A 127 -8.56 7.98 4.48
CA THR A 127 -7.24 7.60 3.97
C THR A 127 -7.32 6.19 3.39
N LEU A 128 -6.72 6.02 2.21
CA LEU A 128 -6.55 4.74 1.55
C LEU A 128 -5.19 4.66 0.87
N ALA A 129 -4.69 3.44 0.70
CA ALA A 129 -3.50 3.16 -0.09
C ALA A 129 -3.88 3.18 -1.57
N PHE A 130 -3.49 4.24 -2.30
CA PHE A 130 -3.75 4.30 -3.73
C PHE A 130 -2.72 3.50 -4.54
N MET A 131 -1.54 3.26 -3.94
CA MET A 131 -0.54 2.34 -4.44
C MET A 131 -0.20 1.32 -3.36
N LEU A 132 -0.19 0.05 -3.75
CA LEU A 132 0.30 -1.06 -2.94
C LEU A 132 1.52 -1.65 -3.66
N GLY A 133 2.68 -1.44 -3.06
CA GLY A 133 3.94 -2.00 -3.51
C GLY A 133 4.27 -3.28 -2.77
N LEU A 134 4.64 -4.33 -3.51
CA LEU A 134 5.05 -5.62 -2.97
C LEU A 134 6.31 -6.11 -3.68
N ALA A 135 7.25 -6.70 -2.93
CA ALA A 135 8.39 -7.40 -3.53
C ALA A 135 8.56 -8.80 -2.93
N LYS A 136 8.86 -9.78 -3.80
CA LYS A 136 9.01 -11.20 -3.46
C LYS A 136 10.16 -11.81 -4.22
N LEU A 137 10.82 -12.78 -3.61
CA LEU A 137 11.80 -13.60 -4.29
C LEU A 137 11.09 -14.73 -5.06
N GLU A 138 11.17 -14.71 -6.38
CA GLU A 138 10.68 -15.76 -7.28
C GLU A 138 11.89 -16.33 -8.03
N GLU A 139 12.25 -17.58 -7.74
CA GLU A 139 13.45 -18.24 -8.29
C GLU A 139 14.73 -17.42 -8.05
N GLU A 140 15.36 -16.93 -9.12
CA GLU A 140 16.59 -16.11 -9.11
C GLU A 140 16.29 -14.62 -9.39
N LEU A 141 15.05 -14.20 -9.16
CA LEU A 141 14.56 -12.84 -9.41
C LEU A 141 13.91 -12.26 -8.16
N LEU A 142 14.23 -11.00 -7.86
CA LEU A 142 13.36 -10.18 -7.01
C LEU A 142 12.28 -9.58 -7.91
N VAL A 143 11.03 -9.93 -7.66
CA VAL A 143 9.87 -9.45 -8.42
C VAL A 143 9.15 -8.38 -7.62
N VAL A 144 9.10 -7.17 -8.17
CA VAL A 144 8.38 -6.03 -7.62
C VAL A 144 7.07 -5.87 -8.37
N ARG A 145 5.95 -5.85 -7.66
CA ARG A 145 4.61 -5.58 -8.19
C ARG A 145 4.01 -4.39 -7.48
N GLN A 146 3.55 -3.43 -8.26
CA GLN A 146 2.91 -2.22 -7.76
C GLN A 146 1.49 -2.17 -8.31
N TYR A 147 0.52 -2.27 -7.41
CA TYR A 147 -0.89 -2.16 -7.73
C TYR A 147 -1.32 -0.72 -7.54
N VAL A 148 -1.96 -0.09 -8.53
CA VAL A 148 -2.38 1.31 -8.49
C VAL A 148 -3.87 1.44 -8.76
N LEU A 149 -4.57 2.16 -7.88
CA LEU A 149 -5.96 2.52 -8.07
C LEU A 149 -6.08 3.63 -9.10
N THR A 150 -6.87 3.40 -10.15
CA THR A 150 -7.26 4.48 -11.08
C THR A 150 -8.67 5.02 -10.81
N ARG A 151 -9.39 4.36 -9.90
CA ARG A 151 -10.64 4.82 -9.28
C ARG A 151 -10.76 4.21 -7.89
N TYR A 152 -11.50 4.88 -7.00
CA TYR A 152 -11.81 4.39 -5.66
C TYR A 152 -12.49 3.00 -5.66
N SER A 153 -13.29 2.70 -6.70
CA SER A 153 -14.01 1.43 -6.83
C SER A 153 -13.10 0.20 -6.97
N ALA A 154 -11.83 0.39 -7.37
CA ALA A 154 -10.87 -0.69 -7.52
C ALA A 154 -10.26 -1.18 -6.19
N GLU A 155 -10.53 -0.50 -5.07
CA GLU A 155 -9.89 -0.81 -3.80
C GLU A 155 -10.15 -2.25 -3.35
N ALA A 156 -11.39 -2.75 -3.48
CA ALA A 156 -11.70 -4.14 -3.13
C ALA A 156 -10.82 -5.12 -3.91
N ALA A 157 -10.63 -4.89 -5.21
CA ALA A 157 -9.76 -5.72 -6.05
C ALA A 157 -8.29 -5.63 -5.64
N MET A 158 -7.80 -4.45 -5.22
CA MET A 158 -6.44 -4.31 -4.69
C MET A 158 -6.23 -5.10 -3.40
N LEU A 159 -7.21 -5.06 -2.49
CA LEU A 159 -7.17 -5.81 -1.24
C LEU A 159 -7.25 -7.33 -1.47
N ASP A 160 -8.00 -7.76 -2.49
CA ASP A 160 -8.01 -9.16 -2.90
C ASP A 160 -6.62 -9.59 -3.43
N ARG A 161 -5.94 -8.74 -4.23
CA ARG A 161 -4.54 -8.98 -4.65
C ARG A 161 -3.56 -9.01 -3.49
N LEU A 162 -3.73 -8.13 -2.49
CA LEU A 162 -2.91 -8.16 -1.27
C LEU A 162 -3.01 -9.52 -0.57
N ALA A 163 -4.23 -10.03 -0.39
CA ALA A 163 -4.46 -11.33 0.25
C ALA A 163 -3.84 -12.49 -0.56
N GLU A 164 -3.95 -12.45 -1.89
CA GLU A 164 -3.30 -13.43 -2.78
C GLU A 164 -1.76 -13.38 -2.69
N GLU A 165 -1.17 -12.19 -2.67
CA GLU A 165 0.29 -12.04 -2.64
C GLU A 165 0.91 -12.45 -1.30
N LEU A 166 0.18 -12.24 -0.21
CA LEU A 166 0.55 -12.68 1.14
C LEU A 166 0.25 -14.17 1.39
N HIS A 167 -0.47 -14.85 0.49
CA HIS A 167 -0.75 -16.26 0.65
C HIS A 167 0.55 -17.08 0.70
N GLY A 168 0.71 -17.91 1.74
CA GLY A 168 1.90 -18.73 1.94
C GLY A 168 3.13 -17.97 2.48
N ALA A 169 3.04 -16.64 2.65
CA ALA A 169 4.09 -15.85 3.28
C ALA A 169 4.34 -16.35 4.71
N ALA A 170 5.61 -16.37 5.11
CA ALA A 170 6.05 -16.63 6.48
C ALA A 170 6.37 -15.33 7.21
N HIS A 171 6.74 -14.27 6.48
CA HIS A 171 7.05 -12.97 7.05
C HIS A 171 6.61 -11.85 6.12
N VAL A 172 6.15 -10.75 6.72
CA VAL A 172 6.06 -9.44 6.05
C VAL A 172 7.18 -8.53 6.55
N VAL A 173 7.82 -7.82 5.64
CA VAL A 173 8.89 -6.86 5.94
C VAL A 173 8.48 -5.48 5.45
N THR A 174 8.57 -4.48 6.32
CA THR A 174 8.23 -3.08 6.00
C THR A 174 9.28 -2.14 6.61
N TYR A 175 9.22 -0.86 6.27
CA TYR A 175 9.88 0.19 7.04
C TYR A 175 8.84 1.06 7.73
N ASN A 176 8.76 1.00 9.06
CA ASN A 176 7.77 1.72 9.88
C ASN A 176 6.29 1.29 9.63
N GLY A 177 6.06 0.26 8.80
CA GLY A 177 4.72 -0.21 8.47
C GLY A 177 3.92 -0.85 9.62
N LYS A 178 4.54 -1.18 10.76
CA LYS A 178 3.77 -1.53 11.98
C LYS A 178 2.88 -0.38 12.45
N ARG A 179 3.29 0.86 12.19
CA ARG A 179 2.58 2.06 12.62
C ARG A 179 1.71 2.67 11.51
N PHE A 180 2.04 2.42 10.25
CA PHE A 180 1.43 3.11 9.10
C PHE A 180 0.72 2.13 8.15
N ASP A 181 1.48 1.39 7.34
CA ASP A 181 0.93 0.58 6.24
C ASP A 181 -0.04 -0.52 6.70
N VAL A 182 0.39 -1.36 7.64
CA VAL A 182 -0.38 -2.54 8.06
C VAL A 182 -1.68 -2.11 8.78
N PRO A 183 -1.67 -1.18 9.76
CA PRO A 183 -2.92 -0.70 10.37
C PRO A 183 -3.89 -0.06 9.37
N LEU A 184 -3.37 0.67 8.38
CA LEU A 184 -4.20 1.23 7.30
C LEU A 184 -4.88 0.10 6.52
N LEU A 185 -4.10 -0.86 6.00
CA LEU A 185 -4.61 -1.98 5.21
C LEU A 185 -5.59 -2.84 6.00
N GLN A 186 -5.34 -3.12 7.28
CA GLN A 186 -6.27 -3.83 8.17
C GLN A 186 -7.61 -3.09 8.33
N THR A 187 -7.56 -1.76 8.45
CA THR A 187 -8.77 -0.93 8.49
C THR A 187 -9.53 -1.02 7.17
N ARG A 188 -8.84 -0.93 6.02
CA ARG A 188 -9.48 -1.05 4.69
C ARG A 188 -10.09 -2.44 4.48
N LEU A 189 -9.37 -3.51 4.82
CA LEU A 189 -9.87 -4.89 4.76
C LEU A 189 -11.16 -5.05 5.57
N ARG A 190 -11.20 -4.52 6.79
CA ARG A 190 -12.39 -4.56 7.66
C ARG A 190 -13.57 -3.82 7.04
N LEU A 191 -13.34 -2.64 6.46
CA LEU A 191 -14.39 -1.86 5.79
C LEU A 191 -14.97 -2.60 4.56
N HIS A 192 -14.15 -3.40 3.88
CA HIS A 192 -14.56 -4.24 2.74
C HIS A 192 -15.05 -5.64 3.16
N GLY A 193 -15.17 -5.92 4.48
CA GLY A 193 -15.59 -7.22 4.99
C GLY A 193 -14.66 -8.37 4.61
N ARG A 194 -13.37 -8.10 4.44
CA ARG A 194 -12.33 -9.08 4.10
C ARG A 194 -11.62 -9.60 5.35
N GLY A 195 -11.12 -10.83 5.26
CA GLY A 195 -10.26 -11.41 6.29
C GLY A 195 -8.94 -10.66 6.41
N ASP A 196 -8.31 -10.71 7.58
CA ASP A 196 -7.03 -10.07 7.84
C ASP A 196 -5.86 -11.05 7.56
N PRO A 197 -5.11 -10.90 6.46
CA PRO A 197 -3.97 -11.76 6.15
C PRO A 197 -2.75 -11.49 7.04
N PHE A 198 -2.75 -10.41 7.83
CA PHE A 198 -1.63 -10.03 8.71
C PHE A 198 -1.73 -10.65 10.11
N ALA A 199 -2.92 -11.07 10.55
CA ALA A 199 -3.20 -11.43 11.94
C ALA A 199 -2.25 -12.49 12.53
N ALA A 200 -1.77 -13.43 11.71
CA ALA A 200 -0.84 -14.48 12.10
C ALA A 200 0.51 -14.41 11.35
N LEU A 201 0.78 -13.32 10.63
CA LEU A 201 1.98 -13.17 9.82
C LEU A 201 3.06 -12.43 10.62
N PRO A 202 4.18 -13.10 11.00
CA PRO A 202 5.31 -12.44 11.61
C PRO A 202 5.76 -11.20 10.83
N HIS A 203 5.96 -10.10 11.55
CA HIS A 203 6.25 -8.81 10.94
C HIS A 203 7.61 -8.28 11.41
N ILE A 204 8.53 -8.17 10.45
CA ILE A 204 9.84 -7.53 10.63
C ILE A 204 9.72 -6.08 10.18
N ASP A 205 9.87 -5.15 11.10
CA ASP A 205 9.89 -3.72 10.79
C ASP A 205 11.32 -3.19 10.91
N LEU A 206 11.89 -2.81 9.76
CA LEU A 206 13.29 -2.43 9.64
C LEU A 206 13.62 -1.13 10.40
N LEU A 207 12.63 -0.25 10.63
CA LEU A 207 12.86 0.94 11.46
C LEU A 207 13.21 0.55 12.91
N HIS A 208 12.54 -0.46 13.45
CA HIS A 208 12.83 -0.95 14.80
C HIS A 208 14.18 -1.66 14.88
N ALA A 209 14.52 -2.46 13.86
CA ALA A 209 15.83 -3.08 13.75
C ALA A 209 16.95 -2.03 13.69
N LEU A 210 16.79 -1.01 12.85
CA LEU A 210 17.75 0.09 12.72
C LEU A 210 17.92 0.88 14.01
N ARG A 211 16.82 1.23 14.70
CA ARG A 211 16.88 1.91 16.00
C ARG A 211 17.60 1.08 17.05
N ARG A 212 17.42 -0.24 17.03
CA ARG A 212 18.14 -1.17 17.92
C ARG A 212 19.62 -1.18 17.58
N ALA A 213 19.98 -1.34 16.31
CA ALA A 213 21.36 -1.28 15.82
C ALA A 213 22.07 0.02 16.27
N ARG A 214 21.38 1.16 16.11
CA ARG A 214 21.88 2.49 16.52
C ARG A 214 22.19 2.59 18.00
N ARG A 215 21.44 1.90 18.88
CA ARG A 215 21.72 1.90 20.33
C ARG A 215 22.96 1.08 20.68
N HIS A 216 23.29 0.05 19.89
CA HIS A 216 24.39 -0.87 20.18
C HIS A 216 25.69 -0.57 19.41
N ARG A 217 25.65 0.28 18.38
CA ARG A 217 26.80 0.70 17.58
C ARG A 217 27.00 2.21 17.68
N PRO A 218 27.96 2.70 18.49
CA PRO A 218 28.26 4.14 18.61
C PRO A 218 28.52 4.83 17.27
N GLU A 219 29.11 4.14 16.30
CA GLU A 219 29.36 4.64 14.94
C GLU A 219 28.08 4.81 14.11
N LEU A 220 27.03 4.03 14.39
CA LEU A 220 25.68 4.26 13.85
C LEU A 220 24.93 5.31 14.68
N GLY A 221 25.40 5.64 15.88
CA GLY A 221 24.91 6.78 16.67
C GLY A 221 25.04 8.14 15.95
N VAL A 222 25.89 8.21 14.92
CA VAL A 222 26.06 9.38 14.03
C VAL A 222 24.94 9.50 12.99
N LEU A 223 24.02 8.54 12.91
CA LEU A 223 22.82 8.69 12.07
C LEU A 223 21.97 9.87 12.58
N ALA A 224 21.85 10.91 11.76
CA ALA A 224 21.08 12.12 12.07
C ALA A 224 19.62 11.80 12.41
N ASP A 225 19.04 10.83 11.70
CA ASP A 225 17.72 10.26 11.97
C ASP A 225 17.65 8.78 11.56
N CYS A 226 16.47 8.17 11.68
CA CYS A 226 16.20 6.81 11.20
C CYS A 226 15.18 6.84 10.06
N ARG A 227 15.24 7.81 9.15
CA ARG A 227 14.47 7.77 7.90
C ARG A 227 15.08 6.75 6.95
N LEU A 228 14.27 6.20 6.03
CA LEU A 228 14.73 5.21 5.06
C LEU A 228 15.91 5.74 4.23
N GLN A 229 15.79 6.96 3.69
CA GLN A 229 16.87 7.61 2.93
C GLN A 229 18.18 7.73 3.72
N THR A 230 18.11 7.99 5.04
CA THR A 230 19.30 8.02 5.90
C THR A 230 19.91 6.63 6.05
N ALA A 231 19.09 5.59 6.18
CA ALA A 231 19.54 4.20 6.21
C ALA A 231 20.17 3.76 4.88
N GLU A 232 19.60 4.18 3.74
CA GLU A 232 20.13 3.94 2.40
C GLU A 232 21.53 4.53 2.22
N ALA A 233 21.69 5.82 2.50
CA ALA A 233 22.98 6.48 2.34
C ALA A 233 24.07 5.85 3.22
N ARG A 234 23.70 5.37 4.42
CA ARG A 234 24.66 4.94 5.43
C ARG A 234 24.96 3.45 5.41
N LEU A 235 23.96 2.62 5.10
CA LEU A 235 24.10 1.17 5.10
C LEU A 235 24.23 0.60 3.68
N LEU A 236 23.59 1.23 2.70
CA LEU A 236 23.64 0.79 1.30
C LEU A 236 24.58 1.66 0.44
N ARG A 237 25.06 2.80 0.95
CA ARG A 237 25.79 3.82 0.15
C ARG A 237 25.01 4.22 -1.09
N LEU A 238 23.70 4.35 -0.93
CA LEU A 238 22.78 4.74 -1.99
C LEU A 238 22.31 6.17 -1.74
N GLU A 239 22.51 7.03 -2.73
CA GLU A 239 21.93 8.36 -2.79
C GLU A 239 20.96 8.41 -3.96
N ARG A 240 19.68 8.68 -3.66
CA ARG A 240 18.65 8.82 -4.69
C ARG A 240 18.83 10.17 -5.40
N ARG A 241 18.65 10.17 -6.72
CA ARG A 241 18.60 11.39 -7.54
C ARG A 241 17.17 11.60 -8.00
N ASP A 242 16.73 12.85 -7.99
CA ASP A 242 15.42 13.28 -8.52
C ASP A 242 14.20 12.57 -7.90
N ASP A 243 14.31 12.19 -6.62
CA ASP A 243 13.23 11.50 -5.89
C ASP A 243 12.06 12.45 -5.59
N LEU A 244 10.83 11.98 -5.78
CA LEU A 244 9.64 12.76 -5.49
C LEU A 244 9.51 12.92 -3.98
N PRO A 245 9.37 14.15 -3.43
CA PRO A 245 9.13 14.31 -2.00
C PRO A 245 7.86 13.57 -1.59
N GLY A 246 7.91 12.82 -0.48
CA GLY A 246 6.76 12.04 0.00
C GLY A 246 5.46 12.85 0.18
N SER A 247 5.57 14.15 0.45
CA SER A 247 4.43 15.07 0.53
C SER A 247 3.72 15.33 -0.81
N GLU A 248 4.41 15.16 -1.94
CA GLU A 248 3.86 15.34 -3.29
C GLU A 248 3.31 14.04 -3.88
N ILE A 249 3.58 12.88 -3.28
CA ILE A 249 3.09 11.59 -3.77
C ILE A 249 1.55 11.52 -3.87
N PRO A 250 0.76 12.02 -2.90
CA PRO A 250 -0.70 12.05 -3.03
C PRO A 250 -1.18 12.81 -4.27
N ARG A 251 -0.46 13.87 -4.66
CA ARG A 251 -0.78 14.71 -5.82
C ARG A 251 -0.67 13.95 -7.14
N ALA A 252 0.23 12.97 -7.22
CA ALA A 252 0.34 12.09 -8.39
C ALA A 252 -0.98 11.35 -8.66
N TRP A 253 -1.62 10.86 -7.59
CA TRP A 253 -2.89 10.17 -7.69
C TRP A 253 -4.06 11.11 -7.98
N GLU A 254 -4.11 12.28 -7.35
CA GLU A 254 -5.14 13.28 -7.62
C GLU A 254 -5.18 13.70 -9.09
N ARG A 255 -4.01 13.90 -9.72
CA ARG A 255 -3.90 14.22 -11.15
C ARG A 255 -4.37 13.07 -12.03
N LEU A 256 -3.99 11.84 -11.68
CA LEU A 256 -4.46 10.64 -12.37
C LEU A 256 -6.00 10.54 -12.36
N LEU A 257 -6.64 10.80 -11.21
CA LEU A 257 -8.10 10.77 -11.09
C LEU A 257 -8.82 11.85 -11.90
N ARG A 258 -8.11 12.93 -12.26
CA ARG A 258 -8.61 14.04 -13.09
C ARG A 258 -8.32 13.85 -14.58
N ASP A 259 -7.81 12.68 -14.99
CA ASP A 259 -7.36 12.39 -16.36
C ASP A 259 -6.29 13.39 -16.86
N GLU A 260 -5.44 13.87 -15.96
CA GLU A 260 -4.29 14.72 -16.28
C GLU A 260 -3.03 13.88 -16.59
N ASP A 261 -1.94 14.55 -16.95
CA ASP A 261 -0.64 13.94 -17.23
C ASP A 261 -0.13 13.03 -16.09
N ALA A 262 0.24 11.80 -16.47
CA ALA A 262 0.69 10.72 -15.59
C ALA A 262 2.19 10.74 -15.27
N SER A 263 2.94 11.77 -15.68
CA SER A 263 4.37 11.93 -15.36
C SER A 263 4.67 11.81 -13.86
N LEU A 264 3.84 12.41 -12.99
CA LEU A 264 4.00 12.29 -11.54
C LEU A 264 3.70 10.86 -11.02
N LEU A 265 2.82 10.12 -11.69
CA LEU A 265 2.58 8.72 -11.33
C LEU A 265 3.80 7.86 -11.60
N ALA A 266 4.51 8.11 -12.70
CA ALA A 266 5.77 7.40 -13.00
C ALA A 266 6.82 7.66 -11.92
N GLN A 267 6.91 8.89 -11.39
CA GLN A 267 7.80 9.23 -10.28
C GLN A 267 7.38 8.58 -8.97
N ALA A 268 6.07 8.55 -8.65
CA ALA A 268 5.57 7.85 -7.47
C ALA A 268 5.82 6.33 -7.54
N LEU A 269 5.65 5.72 -8.73
CA LEU A 269 6.01 4.33 -8.97
C LEU A 269 7.50 4.10 -8.75
N GLU A 270 8.35 4.99 -9.26
CA GLU A 270 9.80 4.89 -9.05
C GLU A 270 10.18 5.00 -7.57
N HIS A 271 9.58 5.93 -6.83
CA HIS A 271 9.78 6.11 -5.39
C HIS A 271 9.49 4.81 -4.62
N ASN A 272 8.25 4.32 -4.71
CA ASN A 272 7.80 3.10 -4.02
C ASN A 272 8.62 1.86 -4.46
N ARG A 273 9.05 1.81 -5.72
CA ARG A 273 9.91 0.74 -6.23
C ARG A 273 11.30 0.77 -5.59
N LEU A 274 11.91 1.95 -5.46
CA LEU A 274 13.20 2.12 -4.78
C LEU A 274 13.07 1.80 -3.28
N ASP A 275 11.96 2.18 -2.64
CA ASP A 275 11.67 1.82 -1.25
C ASP A 275 11.69 0.30 -1.06
N LEU A 276 10.95 -0.45 -1.89
CA LEU A 276 10.91 -1.91 -1.83
C LEU A 276 12.28 -2.57 -2.08
N LEU A 277 13.05 -2.06 -3.05
CA LEU A 277 14.41 -2.53 -3.28
C LEU A 277 15.32 -2.25 -2.07
N SER A 278 15.14 -1.09 -1.42
CA SER A 278 15.84 -0.75 -0.18
C SER A 278 15.46 -1.68 0.95
N LEU A 279 14.19 -2.05 1.11
CA LEU A 279 13.80 -3.04 2.13
C LEU A 279 14.50 -4.38 1.89
N ALA A 280 14.51 -4.86 0.65
CA ALA A 280 15.14 -6.12 0.27
C ALA A 280 16.66 -6.13 0.48
N ALA A 281 17.32 -4.99 0.28
CA ALA A 281 18.76 -4.84 0.50
C ALA A 281 19.13 -4.59 1.97
N LEU A 282 18.31 -3.81 2.71
CA LEU A 282 18.54 -3.49 4.12
C LEU A 282 18.35 -4.68 5.04
N LEU A 283 17.40 -5.58 4.74
CA LEU A 283 17.13 -6.75 5.56
C LEU A 283 18.39 -7.60 5.82
N PRO A 284 19.12 -8.09 4.79
CA PRO A 284 20.37 -8.82 5.03
C PRO A 284 21.48 -7.92 5.61
N ALA A 285 21.58 -6.65 5.20
CA ALA A 285 22.61 -5.74 5.73
C ALA A 285 22.48 -5.54 7.26
N LEU A 286 21.25 -5.39 7.76
CA LEU A 286 20.96 -5.30 9.19
C LEU A 286 21.18 -6.64 9.92
N GLY A 287 20.86 -7.77 9.27
CA GLY A 287 21.16 -9.10 9.79
C GLY A 287 22.65 -9.36 9.94
N ASP A 288 23.49 -8.86 9.02
CA ASP A 288 24.95 -9.00 9.11
C ASP A 288 25.55 -8.11 10.23
N LEU A 289 25.04 -6.89 10.37
CA LEU A 289 25.44 -5.98 11.45
C LEU A 289 25.18 -6.58 12.83
N ALA A 290 24.08 -7.31 12.96
CA ALA A 290 23.73 -8.06 14.16
C ALA A 290 24.76 -9.18 14.44
N GLY A 291 25.24 -9.89 13.42
CA GLY A 291 26.20 -10.99 13.59
C GLY A 291 27.55 -10.50 14.12
N THR A 292 27.93 -9.30 13.70
CA THR A 292 29.17 -8.62 14.14
C THR A 292 29.07 -8.14 15.59
N LEU A 293 27.86 -7.84 16.08
CA LEU A 293 27.61 -7.32 17.43
C LEU A 293 27.73 -8.39 18.54
N LEU A 294 27.43 -9.65 18.23
CA LEU A 294 27.45 -10.75 19.22
C LEU A 294 28.64 -11.71 19.09
N GLY A 295 29.66 -11.36 18.29
CA GLY A 295 30.87 -12.17 18.14
C GLY A 295 30.64 -13.54 17.47
N ALA A 296 29.57 -13.68 16.67
CA ALA A 296 29.37 -14.90 15.90
C ALA A 296 30.48 -15.00 14.84
N PRO A 297 31.28 -16.08 14.80
CA PRO A 297 32.40 -16.18 13.88
C PRO A 297 31.91 -16.10 12.43
N ALA A 298 32.65 -15.36 11.60
CA ALA A 298 32.49 -15.37 10.17
C ALA A 298 32.78 -16.80 9.68
N ALA A 299 31.75 -17.50 9.19
CA ALA A 299 31.90 -18.74 8.45
C ALA A 299 32.22 -18.43 6.99
#